data_AF-A0A7C3S1P0-F1
#
_entry.id   AF-A0A7C3S1P0-F1
#
_cell.length_a   1.000
_cell.length_b   1.000
_cell.length_c   1.000
_cell.angle_alpha   90.00
_cell.angle_beta   90.00
_cell.angle_gamma   90.00
#
_symmetry.space_group_name_H-M   'P 1'
#
loop_
_entity.id
_entity.type
_entity.pdbx_description
1 polymer ?
#
loop_
_entity_poly.entity_id
_entity_poly.type
_entity_poly.pdbx_seq_one_letter_code
_entity_poly.pdbx_strand_id
1 'polypeptide(L)'
;GQWTIPVSQVCASTCKITGTLTVQNVGTAPTTVASYVKFYLSDDGETYSEASYLKQMSAGKLLVGKSKALKFSYTFKAGINATGKYLIAVLDSYNSVAEADETNNKVVSGPIGSTPPLSRRLIFEEEEI
;
A
#
# COMPACT_ATOMS: atom_id res chain seq x y z
N GLY A 1 8.18 -7.82 0.41
CA GLY A 1 6.83 -7.80 -0.23
C GLY A 1 6.92 -7.17 -1.61
N GLN A 2 5.84 -7.22 -2.40
CA GLN A 2 5.78 -6.66 -3.75
C GLN A 2 4.44 -5.94 -3.99
N TRP A 3 4.47 -4.72 -4.53
CA TRP A 3 3.26 -4.05 -5.04
C TRP A 3 2.93 -4.58 -6.42
N THR A 4 1.67 -4.96 -6.65
CA THR A 4 1.28 -5.54 -7.96
C THR A 4 1.12 -4.48 -9.04
N ILE A 5 0.91 -3.21 -8.65
CA ILE A 5 0.78 -1.98 -9.48
C ILE A 5 1.15 -0.80 -8.57
N PRO A 6 1.74 0.30 -9.08
CA PRO A 6 1.88 1.54 -8.31
C PRO A 6 0.54 1.98 -7.71
N VAL A 7 0.59 2.43 -6.46
CA VAL A 7 -0.55 3.02 -5.76
C VAL A 7 -1.11 4.18 -6.58
N SER A 8 -2.41 4.17 -6.82
CA SER A 8 -3.13 5.21 -7.55
C SER A 8 -3.82 6.15 -6.59
N GLN A 9 -4.00 7.41 -7.01
CA GLN A 9 -4.82 8.39 -6.32
C GLN A 9 -6.02 8.79 -7.16
N VAL A 10 -7.18 8.88 -6.51
CA VAL A 10 -8.41 9.48 -7.06
C VAL A 10 -8.87 10.59 -6.12
N CYS A 11 -9.14 11.78 -6.67
CA CYS A 11 -9.62 12.92 -5.89
C CYS A 11 -11.04 13.31 -6.28
N ALA A 12 -11.89 13.56 -5.28
CA ALA A 12 -13.18 14.20 -5.41
C ALA A 12 -13.23 15.39 -4.42
N SER A 13 -14.12 15.39 -3.43
CA SER A 13 -14.05 16.32 -2.29
C SER A 13 -12.85 16.03 -1.37
N THR A 14 -12.35 14.80 -1.39
CA THR A 14 -11.13 14.34 -0.72
C THR A 14 -10.34 13.45 -1.67
N CYS A 15 -9.04 13.30 -1.44
CA CYS A 15 -8.20 12.37 -2.19
C CYS A 15 -8.11 11.03 -1.47
N LYS A 16 -8.22 9.94 -2.23
CA LYS A 16 -8.06 8.57 -1.75
C LYS A 16 -6.97 7.89 -2.55
N ILE A 17 -6.06 7.22 -1.85
CA ILE A 17 -5.07 6.34 -2.46
C ILE A 17 -5.45 4.88 -2.27
N THR A 18 -5.18 4.06 -3.29
CA THR A 18 -5.46 2.61 -3.29
C THR A 18 -4.35 1.81 -3.93
N GLY A 19 -4.08 0.62 -3.42
CA GLY A 19 -3.10 -0.30 -3.99
C GLY A 19 -3.25 -1.70 -3.42
N THR A 20 -2.55 -2.67 -4.02
CA THR A 20 -2.47 -4.05 -3.50
C THR A 20 -1.01 -4.40 -3.20
N LEU A 21 -0.73 -4.67 -1.92
CA LEU A 21 0.57 -5.15 -1.46
C LEU A 21 0.52 -6.65 -1.26
N THR A 22 1.43 -7.39 -1.89
CA THR A 22 1.64 -8.81 -1.61
C THR A 22 2.75 -8.96 -0.57
N VAL A 23 2.40 -9.53 0.58
CA VAL A 23 3.32 -9.93 1.64
C VAL A 23 3.59 -11.42 1.50
N GLN A 24 4.84 -11.85 1.58
CA GLN A 24 5.21 -13.26 1.48
C GLN A 24 6.20 -13.60 2.58
N ASN A 25 6.02 -14.76 3.21
CA ASN A 25 7.04 -15.32 4.08
C ASN A 25 8.07 -16.07 3.22
N VAL A 26 9.26 -15.47 3.06
CA VAL A 26 10.40 -16.02 2.32
C VAL A 26 11.44 -16.70 3.24
N GLY A 27 11.18 -16.71 4.55
CA GLY A 27 12.04 -17.35 5.55
C GLY A 27 11.87 -18.88 5.57
N THR A 28 12.64 -19.54 6.43
CA THR A 28 12.65 -21.01 6.58
C THR A 28 11.67 -21.53 7.63
N ALA A 29 11.01 -20.64 8.39
CA ALA A 29 10.06 -20.98 9.43
C ALA A 29 8.71 -20.24 9.26
N PRO A 30 7.59 -20.85 9.66
CA PRO A 30 6.30 -20.16 9.67
C PRO A 30 6.27 -19.06 10.72
N THR A 31 5.51 -18.00 10.49
CA THR A 31 5.29 -16.97 11.51
C THR A 31 4.43 -17.55 12.64
N THR A 32 4.92 -17.50 13.88
CA THR A 32 4.19 -18.02 15.06
C THR A 32 3.08 -17.06 15.52
N VAL A 33 3.29 -15.76 15.30
CA VAL A 33 2.34 -14.65 15.55
C VAL A 33 1.94 -13.97 14.25
N ALA A 34 0.90 -13.13 14.31
CA ALA A 34 0.48 -12.37 13.14
C ALA A 34 1.51 -11.28 12.80
N SER A 35 1.87 -11.16 11.53
CA SER A 35 2.70 -10.07 11.03
C SER A 35 1.85 -8.84 10.73
N TYR A 36 2.45 -7.65 10.85
CA TYR A 36 1.79 -6.39 10.56
C TYR A 36 2.59 -5.57 9.56
N VAL A 37 1.88 -4.72 8.82
CA VAL A 37 2.47 -3.77 7.88
C VAL A 37 2.03 -2.38 8.27
N LYS A 38 2.97 -1.49 8.52
CA LYS A 38 2.74 -0.05 8.73
C LYS A 38 2.95 0.68 7.41
N PHE A 39 2.07 1.61 7.09
CA PHE A 39 2.10 2.38 5.86
C PHE A 39 2.36 3.85 6.17
N TYR A 40 3.28 4.44 5.43
CA TYR A 40 3.74 5.82 5.59
C TYR A 40 3.73 6.53 4.24
N LEU A 41 3.46 7.84 4.25
CA LEU A 41 3.62 8.70 3.09
C LEU A 41 5.03 9.31 3.11
N SER A 42 5.70 9.35 1.97
CA SER A 42 7.08 9.84 1.86
C SER A 42 7.21 10.81 0.70
N ASP A 43 8.06 11.82 0.85
CA ASP A 43 8.33 12.81 -0.19
C ASP A 43 9.37 12.33 -1.21
N ASP A 44 10.30 11.47 -0.79
CA ASP A 44 11.44 11.02 -1.59
C ASP A 44 11.44 9.50 -1.85
N GLY A 45 10.56 8.75 -1.19
CA GLY A 45 10.51 7.29 -1.27
C GLY A 45 11.52 6.59 -0.37
N GLU A 46 12.32 7.33 0.40
CA GLU A 46 13.33 6.79 1.29
C GLU A 46 13.00 7.05 2.76
N THR A 47 12.59 8.28 3.07
CA THR A 47 12.36 8.76 4.43
C THR A 47 10.92 8.54 4.87
N TYR A 48 10.75 8.08 6.11
CA TYR A 48 9.45 7.97 6.78
C TYR A 48 9.62 8.18 8.28
N SER A 49 8.56 8.65 8.93
CA SER A 49 8.52 8.83 10.38
C SER A 49 7.09 8.69 10.89
N GLU A 50 6.89 8.67 12.21
CA GLU A 50 5.56 8.65 12.80
C GLU A 50 4.68 9.86 12.39
N ALA A 51 5.29 10.98 12.00
CA ALA A 51 4.57 12.13 11.48
C ALA A 51 3.92 11.87 10.10
N SER A 52 4.44 10.91 9.33
CA SER A 52 3.91 10.53 8.02
C SER A 52 3.15 9.20 8.02
N TYR A 53 2.86 8.65 9.21
CA TYR A 53 2.10 7.43 9.38
C TYR A 53 0.66 7.58 8.87
N LEU A 54 0.21 6.59 8.11
CA LEU A 54 -1.15 6.51 7.58
C LEU A 54 -1.99 5.50 8.36
N LYS A 55 -1.56 4.23 8.36
CA LYS A 55 -2.28 3.13 9.03
C LYS A 55 -1.43 1.87 9.15
N GLN A 56 -1.94 0.91 9.91
CA GLN A 56 -1.42 -0.45 10.01
C GLN A 56 -2.44 -1.47 9.47
N MET A 57 -1.97 -2.55 8.86
CA MET A 57 -2.79 -3.70 8.49
C MET A 57 -2.14 -5.01 8.93
N SER A 58 -2.94 -6.00 9.33
CA SER A 58 -2.44 -7.34 9.62
C SER A 58 -2.28 -8.15 8.34
N ALA A 59 -1.12 -8.78 8.18
CA ALA A 59 -0.88 -9.82 7.18
C ALA A 59 -1.28 -11.22 7.69
N GLY A 60 -1.65 -11.33 8.97
CA GLY A 60 -1.96 -12.61 9.62
C GLY A 60 -0.72 -13.48 9.80
N LYS A 61 -0.95 -14.77 10.06
CA LYS A 61 0.12 -15.77 10.09
C LYS A 61 0.38 -16.30 8.68
N LEU A 62 1.65 -16.41 8.30
CA LEU A 62 2.11 -16.91 7.01
C LEU A 62 3.02 -18.12 7.21
N LEU A 63 2.61 -19.24 6.61
CA LEU A 63 3.49 -20.40 6.46
C LEU A 63 4.63 -20.08 5.48
N VAL A 64 5.71 -20.85 5.56
CA VAL A 64 6.85 -20.76 4.63
C VAL A 64 6.38 -20.79 3.18
N GLY A 65 6.88 -19.86 2.38
CA GLY A 65 6.55 -19.72 0.95
C GLY A 65 5.15 -19.18 0.65
N LYS A 66 4.28 -19.02 1.65
CA LYS A 66 2.92 -18.50 1.43
C LYS A 66 2.90 -16.97 1.42
N SER A 67 1.98 -16.46 0.62
CA SER A 67 1.76 -15.03 0.44
C SER A 67 0.33 -14.60 0.77
N LYS A 68 0.17 -13.33 1.12
CA LYS A 68 -1.11 -12.66 1.37
C LYS A 68 -1.16 -11.34 0.62
N ALA A 69 -2.24 -11.14 -0.12
CA ALA A 69 -2.55 -9.85 -0.72
C ALA A 69 -3.29 -8.96 0.29
N LEU A 70 -2.79 -7.74 0.50
CA LEU A 70 -3.36 -6.69 1.32
C LEU A 70 -3.91 -5.59 0.41
N LYS A 71 -5.24 -5.43 0.40
CA LYS A 71 -5.92 -4.34 -0.31
C LYS A 71 -5.82 -3.05 0.51
N PHE A 72 -4.83 -2.23 0.19
CA PHE A 72 -4.60 -0.96 0.85
C PHE A 72 -5.57 0.10 0.31
N SER A 73 -6.10 0.90 1.23
CA SER A 73 -6.77 2.15 0.91
C SER A 73 -6.65 3.14 2.06
N TYR A 74 -6.53 4.42 1.72
CA TYR A 74 -6.47 5.51 2.68
C TYR A 74 -7.09 6.77 2.06
N THR A 75 -7.99 7.41 2.80
CA THR A 75 -8.62 8.67 2.40
C THR A 75 -8.03 9.79 3.23
N PHE A 76 -7.49 10.81 2.56
CA PHE A 76 -6.93 11.96 3.22
C PHE A 76 -8.01 12.97 3.64
N LYS A 77 -7.68 13.84 4.60
CA LYS A 77 -8.49 15.03 4.89
C LYS A 77 -8.54 15.94 3.65
N ALA A 78 -9.59 16.75 3.55
CA ALA A 78 -9.75 17.70 2.44
C ALA A 78 -8.51 18.60 2.31
N GLY A 79 -8.11 18.88 1.06
CA GLY A 79 -6.94 19.71 0.74
C GLY A 79 -5.60 18.96 0.73
N ILE A 80 -5.55 17.69 1.13
CA ILE A 80 -4.32 16.88 1.06
C ILE A 80 -4.31 16.04 -0.22
N ASN A 81 -3.26 16.23 -1.01
CA ASN A 81 -2.99 15.50 -2.25
C ASN A 81 -1.61 14.82 -2.15
N ALA A 82 -1.52 13.55 -2.52
CA ALA A 82 -0.32 12.73 -2.49
C ALA A 82 0.37 12.56 -3.86
N THR A 83 -0.03 13.32 -4.88
CA THR A 83 0.60 13.31 -6.20
C THR A 83 2.07 13.66 -6.08
N GLY A 84 2.93 12.86 -6.74
CA GLY A 84 4.38 13.01 -6.68
C GLY A 84 5.03 12.41 -5.42
N LYS A 85 4.25 12.04 -4.40
CA LYS A 85 4.74 11.37 -3.19
C LYS A 85 4.81 9.86 -3.39
N TYR A 86 5.37 9.16 -2.40
CA TYR A 86 5.58 7.73 -2.38
C TYR A 86 4.86 7.10 -1.19
N LEU A 87 4.31 5.90 -1.36
CA LEU A 87 3.81 5.08 -0.26
C LEU A 87 4.90 4.09 0.16
N ILE A 88 5.31 4.15 1.42
CA ILE A 88 6.25 3.20 2.02
C ILE A 88 5.47 2.24 2.91
N ALA A 89 5.64 0.94 2.66
CA ALA A 89 5.16 -0.13 3.52
C ALA A 89 6.35 -0.73 4.29
N VAL A 90 6.25 -0.76 5.60
CA VAL A 90 7.24 -1.35 6.50
C VAL A 90 6.62 -2.58 7.16
N LEU A 91 7.20 -3.74 6.91
CA LEU A 91 6.81 -4.99 7.55
C LEU A 91 7.43 -5.01 8.94
N ASP A 92 6.59 -5.14 9.95
CA ASP A 92 6.97 -5.27 11.35
C ASP A 92 6.55 -6.68 11.77
N SER A 93 7.48 -7.63 11.64
CA SER A 93 7.36 -8.91 12.30
C SER A 93 7.68 -8.63 13.77
N TYR A 94 6.76 -8.90 14.71
CA TYR A 94 7.01 -8.78 16.15
C TYR A 94 8.14 -9.75 16.54
N ASN A 95 9.39 -9.37 16.28
CA ASN A 95 10.69 -9.87 16.74
C ASN A 95 10.86 -11.38 17.06
N SER A 96 10.02 -12.27 16.51
CA SER A 96 9.91 -13.68 16.92
C SER A 96 10.59 -14.62 15.93
N VAL A 97 10.93 -14.12 14.74
CA VAL A 97 11.74 -14.81 13.75
C VAL A 97 12.80 -13.82 13.33
N ALA A 98 14.07 -14.09 13.65
CA ALA A 98 15.18 -13.32 13.12
C ALA A 98 15.16 -13.44 11.59
N GLU A 99 14.58 -12.46 10.92
CA GLU A 99 14.65 -12.35 9.47
C GLU A 99 16.09 -11.92 9.17
N ALA A 100 16.83 -12.77 8.45
CA ALA A 100 18.28 -12.65 8.27
C ALA A 100 18.75 -11.35 7.57
N ASP A 101 17.82 -10.48 7.17
CA ASP A 101 18.09 -9.22 6.50
C ASP A 101 16.96 -8.20 6.79
N GLU A 102 17.18 -7.33 7.76
CA GLU A 102 16.26 -6.24 8.16
C GLU A 102 16.02 -5.21 7.03
N THR A 103 16.85 -5.18 5.98
CA THR A 103 16.73 -4.19 4.91
C THR A 103 15.64 -4.52 3.88
N ASN A 104 15.10 -5.75 3.89
CA ASN A 104 14.11 -6.23 2.92
C ASN A 104 12.63 -5.99 3.33
N ASN A 105 12.41 -5.47 4.54
CA ASN A 105 11.09 -5.25 5.11
C ASN A 105 10.47 -3.90 4.70
N LYS A 106 11.19 -3.09 3.92
CA LYS A 106 10.68 -1.85 3.31
C LYS A 106 10.28 -2.06 1.85
N VAL A 107 9.05 -1.70 1.51
CA VAL A 107 8.53 -1.75 0.13
C VAL A 107 7.95 -0.41 -0.26
N VAL A 108 8.49 0.21 -1.32
CA VAL A 108 8.09 1.53 -1.79
C VAL A 108 7.22 1.41 -3.04
N SER A 109 6.22 2.28 -3.16
CA SER A 109 5.41 2.45 -4.37
C SER A 109 5.28 3.94 -4.69
N GLY A 110 5.64 4.34 -5.90
CA GLY A 110 5.44 5.70 -6.40
C GLY A 110 6.39 6.04 -7.55
N PRO A 111 6.42 7.31 -7.98
CA PRO A 111 5.60 8.40 -7.46
C PRO A 111 4.11 8.19 -7.77
N ILE A 112 3.23 8.60 -6.85
CA ILE A 112 1.78 8.45 -7.00
C ILE A 112 1.30 9.43 -8.06
N GLY A 113 0.69 8.89 -9.13
CA GLY A 113 0.03 9.69 -10.16
C GLY A 113 -1.37 10.15 -9.74
N SER A 114 -1.86 11.24 -10.32
CA SER A 114 -3.27 11.62 -10.24
C SER A 114 -4.05 10.88 -11.33
N THR A 115 -5.03 10.06 -10.95
CA THR A 115 -6.09 9.64 -11.88
C THR A 115 -7.31 10.52 -11.61
N PRO A 116 -7.79 11.31 -12.59
CA PRO A 116 -9.05 12.02 -12.45
C PRO A 116 -10.18 11.02 -12.09
N PRO A 117 -11.14 11.40 -11.23
CA PRO A 117 -12.31 10.56 -11.04
C PRO A 117 -12.98 10.37 -12.42
N LEU A 118 -13.32 9.13 -12.76
CA LEU A 118 -14.08 8.86 -13.97
C LEU A 118 -15.37 9.69 -13.91
N SER A 119 -15.46 10.73 -14.73
CA SER A 119 -16.70 11.49 -14.87
C SER A 119 -17.74 10.51 -15.40
N ARG A 120 -18.78 10.23 -14.60
CA ARG A 120 -19.87 9.36 -15.01
C ARG A 120 -20.65 10.05 -16.13
N ARG A 121 -20.18 9.90 -17.37
CA ARG A 121 -20.98 10.14 -18.57
C ARG A 121 -21.23 8.77 -19.21
N LEU A 122 -22.14 8.01 -18.59
CA LEU A 122 -22.88 6.98 -19.31
C LEU A 122 -23.83 7.76 -20.22
N ILE A 123 -23.43 7.98 -21.47
CA ILE A 123 -24.39 8.17 -22.55
C ILE A 123 -24.25 6.91 -23.38
N PHE A 124 -25.18 5.98 -23.17
CA PHE A 124 -25.68 5.20 -24.29
C PHE A 124 -26.70 6.11 -24.95
N GLU A 125 -26.35 6.72 -26.08
CA GLU A 125 -27.35 7.04 -27.09
C GLU A 125 -27.24 5.90 -28.09
N GLU A 126 -28.22 4.98 -28.01
CA GLU A 126 -28.61 4.28 -29.22
C GLU A 126 -29.30 5.29 -30.11
N GLU A 127 -28.93 5.33 -31.38
CA GLU A 127 -29.94 5.32 -32.44
C GLU A 127 -29.37 4.69 -33.71
N GLU A 128 -30.17 3.79 -34.29
CA GLU A 128 -30.02 3.18 -35.62
C GLU A 128 -29.63 4.18 -36.71
N ILE A 129 -28.78 3.74 -37.66
CA ILE A 129 -29.19 3.41 -39.06
C ILE A 129 -28.32 2.24 -39.55
#